data_AF-A0A9D9EEP4-F1
#
_entry.id   AF-A0A9D9EEP4-F1
#
_cell.length_a   1.000
_cell.length_b   1.000
_cell.length_c   1.000
_cell.angle_alpha   90.00
_cell.angle_beta   90.00
_cell.angle_gamma   90.00
#
_symmetry.space_group_name_H-M   'P 1'
#
loop_
_entity.id
_entity.type
_entity.pdbx_description
1 polymer ?
#
loop_
_entity_poly.entity_id
_entity_poly.type
_entity_poly.pdbx_seq_one_letter_code
_entity_poly.pdbx_strand_id
1 'polypeptide(L)'
;MENVIEIHGLTKKFGNFTAVDNISFSVRKGEIFGFLGANGAGKTTAMRILCGLSVPTSGGGTVAGYDIVRQPEKIKRHIGYMSQKFS
;
A
#
# COMPACT_ATOMS: atom_id res chain seq x y z
N MET A 1 15.82 14.22 3.37
CA MET A 1 15.10 13.30 4.29
C MET A 1 14.69 12.09 3.46
N GLU A 2 14.92 10.88 3.96
CA GLU A 2 14.68 9.63 3.22
C GLU A 2 13.19 9.24 3.28
N ASN A 3 12.57 8.94 2.14
CA ASN A 3 11.22 8.39 2.05
C ASN A 3 11.27 6.87 2.29
N VAL A 4 10.45 6.36 3.20
CA VAL A 4 10.34 4.92 3.49
C VAL A 4 9.18 4.26 2.73
N ILE A 5 8.22 5.07 2.28
CA ILE A 5 7.15 4.65 1.36
C ILE A 5 7.07 5.70 0.25
N GLU A 6 7.01 5.24 -1.00
CA GLU A 6 6.82 6.11 -2.16
C GLU A 6 5.90 5.42 -3.15
N ILE A 7 4.75 6.04 -3.46
CA ILE A 7 3.67 5.45 -4.23
C ILE A 7 3.29 6.39 -5.37
N HIS A 8 3.13 5.84 -6.57
CA HIS A 8 2.83 6.57 -7.79
C HIS A 8 1.70 5.90 -8.59
N GLY A 9 0.61 6.64 -8.79
CA GLY A 9 -0.54 6.25 -9.61
C GLY A 9 -1.17 4.91 -9.23
N LEU A 10 -1.12 4.54 -7.95
CA LEU A 10 -1.52 3.23 -7.48
C LEU A 10 -3.01 3.03 -7.69
N THR A 11 -3.35 2.00 -8.46
CA THR A 11 -4.73 1.66 -8.79
C THR A 11 -4.97 0.18 -8.52
N LYS A 12 -6.11 -0.14 -7.92
CA LYS A 12 -6.57 -1.52 -7.71
C LYS A 12 -8.00 -1.68 -8.18
N LYS A 13 -8.19 -2.53 -9.18
CA LYS A 13 -9.49 -2.94 -9.71
C LYS A 13 -9.77 -4.41 -9.38
N PHE A 14 -11.04 -4.70 -9.11
CA PHE A 14 -11.61 -6.05 -8.98
C PHE A 14 -12.71 -6.19 -10.02
N GLY A 15 -12.38 -6.77 -11.18
CA GLY A 15 -13.24 -6.71 -12.36
C GLY A 15 -13.50 -5.25 -12.75
N ASN A 16 -14.78 -4.86 -12.79
CA ASN A 16 -15.20 -3.50 -13.13
C ASN A 16 -15.21 -2.53 -11.94
N PHE A 17 -14.94 -3.00 -10.71
CA PHE A 17 -14.95 -2.16 -9.52
C PHE A 17 -13.56 -1.61 -9.21
N THR A 18 -13.40 -0.29 -9.17
CA THR A 18 -12.16 0.38 -8.76
C THR A 18 -12.15 0.63 -7.26
N ALA A 19 -11.34 -0.13 -6.52
CA ALA A 19 -11.24 -0.04 -5.06
C ALA A 19 -10.21 1.00 -4.59
N VAL A 20 -9.18 1.25 -5.39
CA VAL A 20 -8.18 2.31 -5.20
C VAL A 20 -7.97 2.94 -6.56
N ASP A 21 -8.06 4.26 -6.66
CA ASP A 21 -8.03 4.98 -7.92
C ASP A 21 -6.88 6.00 -7.96
N ASN A 22 -5.83 5.68 -8.70
CA ASN A 22 -4.71 6.55 -9.05
C ASN A 22 -4.09 7.36 -7.89
N ILE A 23 -3.89 6.76 -6.71
CA ILE A 23 -3.33 7.48 -5.56
C ILE A 23 -1.81 7.60 -5.65
N SER A 24 -1.26 8.76 -5.25
CA SER A 24 0.18 9.01 -5.18
C SER A 24 0.52 9.74 -3.89
N PHE A 25 1.52 9.27 -3.16
CA PHE A 25 1.98 9.87 -1.91
C PHE A 25 3.36 9.34 -1.51
N SER A 26 4.02 10.04 -0.59
CA SER A 26 5.28 9.62 0.01
C SER A 26 5.19 9.75 1.54
N VAL A 27 5.81 8.82 2.26
CA VAL A 27 5.93 8.86 3.72
C VAL A 27 7.41 8.88 4.09
N ARG A 28 7.81 9.85 4.90
CA ARG A 28 9.18 9.99 5.38
C ARG A 28 9.49 8.99 6.48
N LYS A 29 10.76 8.61 6.61
CA LYS A 29 11.22 7.80 7.74
C LYS A 29 10.88 8.49 9.06
N GLY A 30 10.18 7.78 9.96
CA GLY A 30 9.73 8.29 11.26
C GLY A 30 8.42 9.06 11.25
N GLU A 31 7.78 9.24 10.09
CA GLU A 31 6.49 9.91 9.98
C GLU A 31 5.33 8.98 10.38
N ILE A 32 4.35 9.54 11.10
CA ILE A 32 3.07 8.89 11.35
C ILE A 32 2.11 9.33 10.24
N PHE A 33 1.73 8.37 9.39
CA PHE A 33 0.82 8.59 8.28
C PHE A 33 -0.45 7.73 8.45
N GLY A 34 -1.62 8.28 8.12
CA GLY A 34 -2.90 7.59 8.26
C GLY A 34 -3.86 7.86 7.11
N PHE A 35 -4.53 6.80 6.64
CA PHE A 35 -5.67 6.94 5.73
C PHE A 35 -6.95 7.18 6.53
N LEU A 36 -7.63 8.30 6.25
CA LEU A 36 -8.94 8.62 6.82
C LEU A 36 -10.02 8.56 5.72
N GLY A 37 -11.16 7.95 6.03
CA GLY A 37 -12.28 7.85 5.10
C GLY A 37 -13.33 6.84 5.54
N ALA A 38 -14.51 6.85 4.91
CA ALA A 38 -15.62 5.94 5.20
C ALA A 38 -15.28 4.46 4.91
N ASN A 39 -16.14 3.55 5.36
CA ASN A 39 -16.07 2.14 4.96
C ASN A 39 -16.24 2.01 3.45
N GLY A 40 -15.45 1.14 2.82
CA GLY A 40 -15.45 1.01 1.36
C GLY A 40 -14.55 2.00 0.61
N ALA A 41 -13.99 3.03 1.27
CA ALA A 41 -13.11 4.02 0.63
C ALA A 41 -11.72 3.48 0.17
N GLY A 42 -11.50 2.17 0.18
CA GLY A 42 -10.24 1.58 -0.31
C GLY A 42 -9.08 1.50 0.68
N LYS A 43 -9.23 1.98 1.92
CA LYS A 43 -8.16 2.00 2.95
C LYS A 43 -7.48 0.64 3.14
N THR A 44 -8.26 -0.39 3.45
CA THR A 44 -7.75 -1.75 3.66
C THR A 44 -7.12 -2.32 2.39
N THR A 45 -7.70 -2.00 1.22
CA THR A 45 -7.15 -2.42 -0.08
C THR A 45 -5.77 -1.81 -0.31
N ALA A 46 -5.62 -0.50 -0.09
CA ALA A 46 -4.34 0.19 -0.19
C ALA A 46 -3.32 -0.39 0.80
N MET A 47 -3.68 -0.52 2.08
CA MET A 47 -2.78 -1.09 3.09
C MET A 47 -2.29 -2.49 2.73
N ARG A 48 -3.17 -3.37 2.24
CA ARG A 48 -2.76 -4.73 1.82
C ARG A 48 -1.75 -4.69 0.67
N ILE A 49 -1.86 -3.74 -0.26
CA ILE A 49 -0.90 -3.59 -1.34
C ILE A 49 0.46 -3.13 -0.80
N LEU A 50 0.46 -2.10 0.05
CA LEU A 50 1.68 -1.60 0.71
C LEU A 50 2.37 -2.68 1.54
N CYS A 51 1.61 -3.59 2.14
CA CYS A 51 2.15 -4.71 2.90
C CYS A 51 2.61 -5.90 2.04
N GLY A 52 2.55 -5.82 0.70
CA GLY A 52 2.88 -6.93 -0.19
C GLY A 52 1.91 -8.10 -0.11
N LEU A 53 0.69 -7.88 0.39
CA LEU A 53 -0.40 -8.88 0.52
C LEU A 53 -1.39 -8.84 -0.66
N SER A 54 -1.25 -7.86 -1.54
CA SER A 54 -2.03 -7.74 -2.78
C SER A 54 -1.21 -7.01 -3.84
N VAL A 55 -1.40 -7.38 -5.11
CA VAL A 55 -0.72 -6.73 -6.23
C VAL A 55 -1.61 -5.62 -6.79
N PRO A 56 -1.10 -4.43 -7.10
CA PRO A 56 -1.88 -3.40 -7.79
C PRO A 56 -2.33 -3.86 -9.17
N THR A 57 -3.36 -3.23 -9.72
CA THR A 57 -3.75 -3.40 -11.14
C THR A 57 -2.83 -2.58 -12.04
N SER A 58 -2.50 -1.36 -11.61
CA SER A 58 -1.55 -0.48 -12.28
C SER A 58 -0.93 0.51 -11.28
N GLY A 59 0.09 1.23 -11.72
CA GLY A 59 0.93 2.04 -10.84
C GLY A 59 1.89 1.18 -10.04
N GLY A 60 2.57 1.81 -9.07
CA GLY A 60 3.64 1.14 -8.36
C GLY A 60 4.18 1.97 -7.21
N GLY A 61 5.34 1.53 -6.72
CA GLY A 61 6.02 2.20 -5.64
C GLY A 61 6.95 1.30 -4.86
N THR A 62 7.52 1.86 -3.80
CA THR A 62 8.42 1.18 -2.89
C THR A 62 7.94 1.29 -1.46
N VAL A 63 8.20 0.23 -0.68
CA VAL A 63 8.01 0.18 0.78
C VAL A 63 9.27 -0.41 1.38
N ALA A 64 9.84 0.29 2.37
CA ALA A 64 11.11 -0.08 2.98
C ALA A 64 12.24 -0.31 1.96
N GLY A 65 12.26 0.47 0.87
CA GLY A 65 13.25 0.37 -0.20
C GLY A 65 13.02 -0.78 -1.21
N TYR A 66 11.91 -1.52 -1.09
CA TYR A 66 11.59 -2.65 -1.98
C TYR A 66 10.36 -2.36 -2.84
N ASP A 67 10.41 -2.80 -4.09
CA ASP A 67 9.32 -2.62 -5.05
C ASP A 67 8.08 -3.48 -4.68
N ILE A 68 6.90 -2.85 -4.63
CA ILE A 68 5.66 -3.49 -4.20
C ILE A 68 5.12 -4.55 -5.18
N VAL A 69 5.55 -4.52 -6.44
CA VAL A 69 5.15 -5.47 -7.49
C VAL A 69 6.17 -6.60 -7.62
N ARG A 70 7.47 -6.25 -7.60
CA ARG A 70 8.58 -7.16 -7.90
C ARG A 70 9.19 -7.81 -6.67
N GLN A 71 9.06 -7.20 -5.49
CA GLN A 71 9.76 -7.63 -4.27
C GLN A 71 8.86 -7.74 -3.02
N PRO A 72 7.62 -8.27 -3.12
CA PRO A 72 6.69 -8.31 -1.98
C PRO A 72 7.20 -9.13 -0.79
N GLU A 73 7.95 -10.22 -1.04
CA GLU A 73 8.52 -11.03 0.04
C GLU A 73 9.61 -10.30 0.84
N LYS A 74 10.31 -9.36 0.21
CA LYS A 74 11.28 -8.52 0.94
C LYS A 74 10.55 -7.53 1.82
N ILE A 75 9.47 -6.91 1.33
CA ILE A 75 8.62 -6.00 2.12
C ILE A 75 8.13 -6.68 3.40
N LYS A 76 7.56 -7.88 3.29
CA LYS A 76 7.03 -8.64 4.45
C LYS A 76 8.04 -8.87 5.56
N ARG A 77 9.33 -8.99 5.23
CA ARG A 77 10.42 -9.16 6.22
C ARG A 77 10.83 -7.88 6.93
N HIS A 78 10.41 -6.72 6.42
CA HIS A 78 10.84 -5.40 6.91
C HIS A 78 9.70 -4.56 7.49
N ILE A 79 8.48 -5.11 7.55
CA ILE A 79 7.32 -4.42 8.11
C ILE A 79 6.63 -5.27 9.18
N GLY A 80 6.02 -4.60 10.16
CA GLY A 80 4.99 -5.20 11.01
C GLY A 80 3.61 -4.89 10.42
N TYR A 81 2.76 -5.90 10.29
CA TYR A 81 1.37 -5.72 9.85
C TYR A 81 0.42 -6.28 10.90
N MET A 82 -0.50 -5.44 11.38
CA MET A 82 -1.56 -5.84 12.31
C MET A 82 -2.90 -5.79 11.56
N SER A 83 -3.53 -6.95 11.36
CA SER A 83 -4.84 -7.03 10.73
C SER A 83 -5.96 -6.66 11.72
N GLN A 84 -7.07 -6.17 11.19
CA GLN A 84 -8.25 -5.85 12.00
C GLN A 84 -8.92 -7.09 12.61
N LYS A 85 -8.91 -8.23 11.88
CA LYS A 85 -9.39 -9.52 12.38
C LYS A 85 -8.22 -10.46 12.58
N PHE A 86 -8.20 -11.10 13.75
CA PHE A 86 -7.48 -12.33 14.03
C PHE A 86 -8.52 -13.44 13.92
N SER A 87 -8.58 -14.11 12.76
CA SER A 87 -9.48 -15.25 12.55
C SER A 87 -8.77 -16.27 11.71
#